data_AF-A0AAU9E5H9-F1
#
_entry.id   AF-A0AAU9E5H9-F1
#
_cell.length_a   1.000
_cell.length_b   1.000
_cell.length_c   1.000
_cell.angle_alpha   90.00
_cell.angle_beta   90.00
_cell.angle_gamma   90.00
#
_symmetry.space_group_name_H-M   'P 1'
#
loop_
_entity.id
_entity.type
_entity.pdbx_description
1 polymer ?
#
loop_
_entity_poly.entity_id
_entity_poly.type
_entity_poly.pdbx_seq_one_letter_code
_entity_poly.pdbx_strand_id
1 'polypeptide(L)'
;MLIQCTKKLLDQMKIKPEIKLPVEENELFSWHANLIKFNRKNTVVLVNDKNRYIIVLYALKAKDFKNLDKLIINAIKETFLDECIKEAIIDSLLESSGSIIYTKTKNRISIARMNQSIGIVNHFEDLVNENSKNQSEINKQLGYFIVGKGNDDYLHPKEELIKNLEEFSKQSIFETKAFVVKIKLDLDNHNVWRKLVIPYNTTFSKLHEILQIVFDWQDYHLHEFWVFGEDKDKNMNTKPNNSAHTLESYKPIVNLVYNEESLDYGDENLTKLDIGYKLSEYNWVKIKYIYDFGDNWVHFIDIEEKLEKYDKNYPICLDGEGSAPPEDVGGSYGYDEFLEITNDNNNPKQEGMLEWGKSLGYGEFNIEDINSKLKRIR
;
A
#
# COMPACT_ATOMS: atom_id res chain seq x y z
N MET A 1 19.66 -15.27 15.92
CA MET A 1 18.32 -14.71 16.13
C MET A 1 17.65 -15.49 17.23
N LEU A 2 17.05 -14.84 18.23
CA LEU A 2 16.39 -15.56 19.32
C LEU A 2 14.91 -15.76 18.99
N ILE A 3 14.43 -17.01 18.99
CA ILE A 3 13.02 -17.34 18.77
C ILE A 3 12.44 -18.02 20.01
N GLN A 4 11.59 -17.31 20.72
CA GLN A 4 10.97 -17.72 21.98
C GLN A 4 9.61 -18.36 21.70
N CYS A 5 9.60 -19.69 21.69
CA CYS A 5 8.48 -20.48 21.21
C CYS A 5 7.50 -20.85 22.32
N THR A 6 6.21 -20.88 21.98
CA THR A 6 5.22 -21.59 22.81
C THR A 6 5.53 -23.08 22.86
N LYS A 7 5.10 -23.74 23.94
CA LYS A 7 5.23 -25.19 24.10
C LYS A 7 4.67 -25.95 22.89
N LYS A 8 3.53 -25.51 22.36
CA LYS A 8 2.88 -26.11 21.19
C LYS A 8 3.77 -26.08 19.94
N LEU A 9 4.50 -24.98 19.70
CA LEU A 9 5.42 -24.89 18.57
C LEU A 9 6.67 -25.76 18.79
N LEU A 10 7.25 -25.74 19.98
CA LEU A 10 8.40 -26.60 20.32
C LEU A 10 8.06 -28.10 20.16
N ASP A 11 6.90 -28.53 20.65
CA ASP A 11 6.42 -29.91 20.54
C ASP A 11 6.23 -30.31 19.07
N GLN A 12 5.67 -29.41 18.24
CA GLN A 12 5.50 -29.64 16.80
C GLN A 12 6.84 -29.77 16.06
N MET A 13 7.83 -28.95 16.43
CA MET A 13 9.18 -28.98 15.85
C MET A 13 10.03 -30.14 16.39
N LYS A 14 9.63 -30.74 17.52
CA LYS A 14 10.38 -31.77 18.25
C LYS A 14 11.78 -31.29 18.66
N ILE A 15 11.92 -30.01 19.01
CA ILE A 15 13.17 -29.38 19.44
C ILE A 15 13.19 -29.27 20.96
N LYS A 16 14.34 -29.58 21.57
CA LYS A 16 14.60 -29.24 22.98
C LYS A 16 15.08 -27.79 23.02
N PRO A 17 14.36 -26.88 23.71
CA PRO A 17 14.75 -25.48 23.77
C PRO A 17 16.05 -25.32 24.54
N GLU A 18 16.89 -24.37 24.11
CA GLU A 18 18.09 -23.97 24.82
C GLU A 18 17.72 -23.34 26.17
N ILE A 19 18.52 -23.63 27.20
CA ILE A 19 18.26 -23.19 28.59
C ILE A 19 19.17 -22.01 28.94
N LYS A 20 20.37 -21.94 28.35
CA LYS A 20 21.29 -20.81 28.55
C LYS A 20 21.05 -19.76 27.49
N LEU A 21 20.46 -18.64 27.90
CA LEU A 21 20.33 -17.45 27.07
C LEU A 21 21.71 -16.83 26.80
N PRO A 22 21.91 -16.17 25.65
CA PRO A 22 23.06 -15.29 25.46
C PRO A 22 23.08 -14.20 26.54
N VAL A 23 24.29 -13.73 26.89
CA VAL A 23 24.52 -12.83 28.04
C VAL A 23 23.79 -11.49 27.92
N GLU A 24 23.55 -11.02 26.69
CA GLU A 24 22.71 -9.85 26.41
C GLU A 24 21.66 -10.18 25.34
N GLU A 25 20.38 -10.14 25.73
CA GLU A 25 19.26 -10.22 24.80
C GLU A 25 19.08 -8.87 24.10
N ASN A 26 19.18 -8.85 22.77
CA ASN A 26 18.78 -7.69 21.98
C ASN A 26 17.35 -7.90 21.47
N GLU A 27 16.42 -7.07 21.94
CA GLU A 27 14.99 -7.17 21.57
C GLU A 27 14.75 -6.98 20.07
N LEU A 28 15.63 -6.26 19.36
CA LEU A 28 15.52 -6.10 17.90
C LEU A 28 15.71 -7.43 17.16
N PHE A 29 16.58 -8.30 17.69
CA PHE A 29 16.92 -9.61 17.11
C PHE A 29 16.14 -10.78 17.75
N SER A 30 15.16 -10.46 18.60
CA SER A 30 14.39 -11.42 19.38
C SER A 30 12.92 -11.41 18.96
N TRP A 31 12.33 -12.60 18.87
CA TRP A 31 10.95 -12.79 18.44
C TRP A 31 10.26 -13.79 19.35
N HIS A 32 8.96 -13.60 19.58
CA HIS A 32 8.08 -14.62 20.11
C HIS A 32 7.33 -15.32 18.99
N ALA A 33 7.22 -16.64 19.07
CA ALA A 33 6.56 -17.43 18.03
C ALA A 33 5.49 -18.38 18.60
N ASN A 34 4.33 -18.44 17.95
CA ASN A 34 3.24 -19.34 18.29
C ASN A 34 2.76 -20.15 17.09
N LEU A 35 2.32 -21.38 17.36
CA LEU A 35 1.65 -22.25 16.39
C LEU A 35 0.12 -22.18 16.58
N ILE A 36 -0.57 -21.62 15.59
CA ILE A 36 -2.04 -21.50 15.58
C ILE A 36 -2.66 -22.34 14.47
N LYS A 37 -4.00 -22.44 14.51
CA LYS A 37 -4.81 -22.88 13.39
C LYS A 37 -5.45 -21.63 12.78
N PHE A 38 -5.12 -21.35 11.53
CA PHE A 38 -5.65 -20.22 10.77
C PHE A 38 -6.14 -20.78 9.44
N ASN A 39 -7.41 -20.56 9.07
CA ASN A 39 -8.10 -21.29 8.00
C ASN A 39 -7.92 -22.82 8.07
N ARG A 40 -7.95 -23.37 9.29
CA ARG A 40 -7.70 -24.80 9.63
C ARG A 40 -6.30 -25.32 9.27
N LYS A 41 -5.43 -24.48 8.72
CA LYS A 41 -4.04 -24.83 8.41
C LYS A 41 -3.13 -24.52 9.59
N ASN A 42 -1.96 -25.17 9.64
CA ASN A 42 -0.94 -24.85 10.64
C ASN A 42 -0.24 -23.57 10.24
N THR A 43 -0.24 -22.58 11.14
CA THR A 43 0.34 -21.26 10.88
C THR A 43 1.23 -20.86 12.03
N VAL A 44 2.43 -20.40 11.72
CA VAL A 44 3.35 -19.84 12.72
C VAL A 44 3.28 -18.32 12.63
N VAL A 45 2.95 -17.68 13.74
CA VAL A 45 2.95 -16.22 13.87
C VAL A 45 4.15 -15.84 14.72
N LEU A 46 5.01 -14.97 14.19
CA LEU A 46 6.13 -14.38 14.90
C LEU A 46 5.84 -12.91 15.21
N VAL A 47 6.22 -12.45 16.39
CA VAL A 47 6.08 -11.07 16.84
C VAL A 47 7.43 -10.58 17.37
N ASN A 48 7.94 -9.47 16.84
CA ASN A 48 9.22 -8.91 17.28
C ASN A 48 9.15 -8.32 18.70
N ASP A 49 10.20 -8.52 19.49
CA ASP A 49 10.25 -8.13 20.89
C ASP A 49 10.47 -6.64 21.11
N LYS A 50 11.00 -5.91 20.13
CA LYS A 50 11.17 -4.46 20.21
C LYS A 50 9.99 -3.71 19.59
N ASN A 51 9.73 -3.94 18.31
CA ASN A 51 8.78 -3.15 17.52
C ASN A 51 7.39 -3.79 17.34
N ARG A 52 7.16 -5.02 17.80
CA ARG A 52 5.88 -5.75 17.63
C ARG A 52 5.49 -6.07 16.19
N TYR A 53 6.37 -5.86 15.21
CA TYR A 53 6.09 -6.24 13.82
C TYR A 53 5.83 -7.74 13.72
N ILE A 54 4.88 -8.12 12.86
CA ILE A 54 4.35 -9.48 12.78
C ILE A 54 4.78 -10.14 11.48
N ILE A 55 5.22 -11.40 11.56
CA ILE A 55 5.47 -12.25 10.40
C ILE A 55 4.57 -13.48 10.48
N VAL A 56 3.79 -13.73 9.44
CA VAL A 56 2.86 -14.86 9.33
C VAL A 56 3.38 -15.89 8.32
N LEU A 57 3.68 -17.09 8.81
CA LEU A 57 4.05 -18.26 8.02
C LEU A 57 2.86 -19.21 7.91
N TYR A 58 2.17 -19.19 6.78
CA TYR A 58 0.90 -19.87 6.54
C TYR A 58 1.06 -21.30 6.01
N ALA A 59 0.10 -22.16 6.38
CA ALA A 59 -0.08 -23.51 5.86
C ALA A 59 1.15 -24.42 5.89
N LEU A 60 1.89 -24.42 6.99
CA LEU A 60 3.09 -25.22 7.19
C LEU A 60 2.79 -26.72 7.31
N LYS A 61 3.50 -27.51 6.51
CA LYS A 61 3.49 -28.98 6.52
C LYS A 61 4.63 -29.52 7.39
N ALA A 62 4.61 -30.82 7.69
CA ALA A 62 5.65 -31.46 8.51
C ALA A 62 7.09 -31.23 8.00
N LYS A 63 7.29 -31.18 6.67
CA LYS A 63 8.60 -30.88 6.06
C LYS A 63 9.04 -29.43 6.27
N ASP A 64 8.10 -28.50 6.41
CA ASP A 64 8.37 -27.07 6.54
C ASP A 64 8.90 -26.78 7.96
N PHE A 65 8.36 -27.45 8.98
CA PHE A 65 8.87 -27.37 10.36
C PHE A 65 10.32 -27.86 10.51
N LYS A 66 10.79 -28.77 9.64
CA LYS A 66 12.20 -29.20 9.63
C LYS A 66 13.15 -28.15 9.07
N ASN A 67 12.61 -27.19 8.32
CA ASN A 67 13.35 -26.11 7.66
C ASN A 67 12.88 -24.73 8.14
N LEU A 68 12.33 -24.66 9.36
CA LEU A 68 11.67 -23.44 9.84
C LEU A 68 12.63 -22.25 9.91
N ASP A 69 13.90 -22.49 10.25
CA ASP A 69 14.93 -21.45 10.32
C ASP A 69 15.04 -20.67 9.00
N LYS A 70 15.14 -21.42 7.89
CA LYS A 70 15.21 -20.84 6.55
C LYS A 70 13.91 -20.11 6.18
N LEU A 71 12.76 -20.66 6.56
CA LEU A 71 11.47 -20.01 6.29
C LEU A 71 11.31 -18.69 7.04
N ILE A 72 11.75 -18.62 8.31
CA ILE A 72 11.71 -17.40 9.11
C ILE A 72 12.61 -16.33 8.49
N ILE A 73 13.87 -16.68 8.21
CA ILE A 73 14.86 -15.74 7.64
C ILE A 73 14.36 -15.22 6.29
N ASN A 74 13.90 -16.10 5.41
CA ASN A 74 13.37 -15.71 4.11
C ASN A 74 12.12 -14.82 4.24
N ALA A 75 11.19 -15.16 5.14
CA ALA A 75 9.98 -14.37 5.31
C ALA A 75 10.24 -12.96 5.84
N ILE A 76 11.20 -12.80 6.77
CA ILE A 76 11.65 -11.48 7.22
C ILE A 76 12.27 -10.71 6.06
N LYS A 77 13.19 -11.34 5.30
CA LYS A 77 13.85 -10.70 4.17
C LYS A 77 12.86 -10.25 3.09
N GLU A 78 12.00 -11.15 2.63
CA GLU A 78 10.98 -10.88 1.62
C GLU A 78 10.01 -9.79 2.08
N THR A 79 9.51 -9.86 3.33
CA THR A 79 8.59 -8.84 3.85
C THR A 79 9.27 -7.47 3.94
N PHE A 80 10.52 -7.40 4.37
CA PHE A 80 11.23 -6.11 4.47
C PHE A 80 11.60 -5.54 3.09
N LEU A 81 11.89 -6.40 2.10
CA LEU A 81 12.04 -5.97 0.71
C LEU A 81 10.71 -5.42 0.14
N ASP A 82 9.58 -6.05 0.47
CA ASP A 82 8.25 -5.56 0.07
C ASP A 82 7.90 -4.21 0.75
N GLU A 83 8.51 -3.91 1.91
CA GLU A 83 8.47 -2.59 2.56
C GLU A 83 9.46 -1.58 1.97
N CYS A 84 10.15 -1.93 0.87
CA CYS A 84 11.20 -1.15 0.19
C CYS A 84 12.44 -0.87 1.07
N ILE A 85 12.72 -1.69 2.07
CA ILE A 85 13.92 -1.56 2.90
C ILE A 85 15.13 -2.05 2.09
N LYS A 86 16.24 -1.31 2.14
CA LYS A 86 17.51 -1.62 1.48
C LYS A 86 17.98 -3.02 1.82
N GLU A 87 18.26 -3.82 0.79
CA GLU A 87 18.75 -5.20 0.95
C GLU A 87 19.99 -5.27 1.84
N ALA A 88 20.95 -4.35 1.68
CA ALA A 88 22.16 -4.29 2.51
C ALA A 88 21.88 -4.10 4.01
N ILE A 89 20.81 -3.39 4.37
CA ILE A 89 20.42 -3.21 5.78
C ILE A 89 19.76 -4.48 6.31
N ILE A 90 18.92 -5.13 5.49
CA ILE A 90 18.30 -6.41 5.82
C ILE A 90 19.37 -7.48 6.06
N ASP A 91 20.34 -7.59 5.15
CA ASP A 91 21.42 -8.56 5.26
C ASP A 91 22.27 -8.28 6.51
N SER A 92 22.64 -7.01 6.76
CA SER A 92 23.35 -6.61 7.99
C SER A 92 22.57 -6.94 9.27
N LEU A 93 21.25 -6.74 9.27
CA LEU A 93 20.36 -7.09 10.38
C LEU A 93 20.37 -8.60 10.65
N LEU A 94 20.20 -9.39 9.59
CA LEU A 94 20.14 -10.86 9.67
C LEU A 94 21.49 -11.45 10.10
N GLU A 95 22.61 -10.94 9.55
CA GLU A 95 23.96 -11.32 9.94
C GLU A 95 24.23 -10.99 11.42
N SER A 96 23.90 -9.77 11.85
CA SER A 96 24.07 -9.32 13.24
C SER A 96 23.21 -10.11 14.23
N SER A 97 22.07 -10.65 13.76
CA SER A 97 21.21 -11.49 14.59
C SER A 97 21.85 -12.86 14.88
N GLY A 98 22.75 -13.37 14.02
CA GLY A 98 23.36 -14.70 14.12
C GLY A 98 22.38 -15.85 13.86
N SER A 99 22.84 -17.10 14.02
CA SER A 99 22.02 -18.30 13.82
C SER A 99 20.79 -18.35 14.72
N ILE A 100 19.71 -19.00 14.29
CA ILE A 100 18.50 -19.14 15.10
C ILE A 100 18.76 -20.01 16.33
N ILE A 101 18.30 -19.54 17.49
CA ILE A 101 18.30 -20.26 18.76
C ILE A 101 16.85 -20.29 19.26
N TYR A 102 16.35 -21.50 19.56
CA TYR A 102 15.00 -21.68 20.08
C TYR A 102 14.99 -21.80 21.59
N THR A 103 14.16 -20.99 22.25
CA THR A 103 13.96 -21.03 23.70
C THR A 103 12.46 -21.11 24.03
N LYS A 104 12.14 -21.23 25.32
CA LYS A 104 10.75 -21.12 25.79
C LYS A 104 10.32 -19.65 25.82
N THR A 105 9.02 -19.38 25.76
CA THR A 105 8.47 -18.03 25.95
C THR A 105 8.98 -17.37 27.23
N LYS A 106 9.36 -16.09 27.14
CA LYS A 106 10.01 -15.33 28.21
C LYS A 106 9.17 -15.21 29.48
N ASN A 107 7.92 -14.79 29.33
CA ASN A 107 7.01 -14.51 30.45
C ASN A 107 5.54 -14.44 29.99
N ARG A 108 4.62 -14.36 30.96
CA ARG A 108 3.17 -14.28 30.71
C ARG A 108 2.76 -13.03 29.92
N ILE A 109 3.48 -11.92 30.08
CA ILE A 109 3.22 -10.66 29.37
C ILE A 109 3.46 -10.84 27.86
N SER A 110 4.55 -11.51 27.49
CA SER A 110 4.89 -11.78 26.09
C SER A 110 3.89 -12.73 25.44
N ILE A 111 3.37 -13.70 26.20
CA ILE A 111 2.26 -14.56 25.74
C ILE A 111 0.98 -13.75 25.51
N ALA A 112 0.62 -12.85 26.43
CA ALA A 112 -0.57 -12.01 26.27
C ALA A 112 -0.47 -11.11 25.03
N ARG A 113 0.69 -10.47 24.82
CA ARG A 113 0.98 -9.67 23.61
C ARG A 113 0.84 -10.48 22.33
N MET A 114 1.43 -11.67 22.30
CA MET A 114 1.34 -12.58 21.16
C MET A 114 -0.10 -13.02 20.87
N ASN A 115 -0.91 -13.28 21.90
CA ASN A 115 -2.32 -13.60 21.72
C ASN A 115 -3.13 -12.41 21.18
N GLN A 116 -2.82 -11.18 21.58
CA GLN A 116 -3.41 -9.97 20.99
C GLN A 116 -3.07 -9.87 19.50
N SER A 117 -1.80 -10.04 19.13
CA SER A 117 -1.36 -10.07 17.73
C SER A 117 -2.08 -11.15 16.91
N ILE A 118 -2.25 -12.35 17.47
CA ILE A 118 -3.02 -13.44 16.82
C ILE A 118 -4.49 -13.05 16.63
N GLY A 119 -5.09 -12.35 17.59
CA GLY A 119 -6.45 -11.82 17.46
C GLY A 119 -6.58 -10.92 16.22
N ILE A 120 -5.60 -10.04 16.00
CA ILE A 120 -5.56 -9.15 14.83
C ILE A 120 -5.37 -9.95 13.54
N VAL A 121 -4.44 -10.91 13.50
CA VAL A 121 -4.19 -11.80 12.33
C VAL A 121 -5.46 -12.50 11.86
N ASN A 122 -6.34 -12.89 12.79
CA ASN A 122 -7.60 -13.57 12.46
C ASN A 122 -8.59 -12.70 11.66
N HIS A 123 -8.40 -11.38 11.58
CA HIS A 123 -9.21 -10.50 10.73
C HIS A 123 -8.76 -10.49 9.26
N PHE A 124 -7.66 -11.15 8.91
CA PHE A 124 -7.07 -11.16 7.57
C PHE A 124 -7.29 -12.49 6.83
N GLU A 125 -8.28 -13.29 7.23
CA GLU A 125 -8.55 -14.62 6.62
C GLU A 125 -8.83 -14.52 5.11
N ASP A 126 -9.51 -13.46 4.67
CA ASP A 126 -9.90 -13.25 3.28
C ASP A 126 -8.75 -12.78 2.38
N LEU A 127 -7.66 -12.28 2.97
CA LEU A 127 -6.49 -11.76 2.26
C LEU A 127 -5.35 -12.78 2.14
N VAL A 128 -5.61 -14.03 2.51
CA VAL A 128 -4.62 -15.10 2.49
C VAL A 128 -4.23 -15.47 1.06
N ASN A 129 -2.93 -15.40 0.78
CA ASN A 129 -2.35 -15.97 -0.42
C ASN A 129 -2.06 -17.47 -0.19
N GLU A 130 -2.97 -18.33 -0.65
CA GLU A 130 -2.87 -19.80 -0.55
C GLU A 130 -1.63 -20.40 -1.25
N ASN A 131 -1.04 -19.67 -2.20
CA ASN A 131 0.13 -20.11 -2.95
C ASN A 131 1.45 -19.74 -2.26
N SER A 132 1.43 -18.92 -1.20
CA SER A 132 2.62 -18.49 -0.48
C SER A 132 2.68 -19.02 0.96
N LYS A 133 3.90 -19.24 1.46
CA LYS A 133 4.14 -19.49 2.89
C LYS A 133 4.26 -18.19 3.66
N ASN A 134 5.01 -17.24 3.12
CA ASN A 134 5.12 -15.91 3.69
C ASN A 134 3.94 -15.06 3.23
N GLN A 135 3.15 -14.56 4.18
CA GLN A 135 2.02 -13.67 3.88
C GLN A 135 2.47 -12.22 3.96
N SER A 136 3.38 -11.80 3.07
CA SER A 136 4.03 -10.48 3.16
C SER A 136 3.04 -9.32 3.11
N GLU A 137 1.99 -9.42 2.27
CA GLU A 137 0.94 -8.39 2.21
C GLU A 137 0.20 -8.25 3.54
N ILE A 138 -0.21 -9.37 4.15
CA ILE A 138 -0.82 -9.39 5.49
C ILE A 138 0.16 -8.81 6.52
N ASN A 139 1.44 -9.17 6.47
CA ASN A 139 2.45 -8.68 7.43
C ASN A 139 2.56 -7.14 7.40
N LYS A 140 2.59 -6.54 6.19
CA LYS A 140 2.61 -5.08 6.01
C LYS A 140 1.36 -4.43 6.59
N GLN A 141 0.18 -4.98 6.28
CA GLN A 141 -1.09 -4.44 6.76
C GLN A 141 -1.21 -4.52 8.29
N LEU A 142 -0.77 -5.62 8.89
CA LEU A 142 -0.70 -5.78 10.35
C LEU A 142 0.19 -4.73 11.02
N GLY A 143 1.23 -4.26 10.32
CA GLY A 143 2.12 -3.21 10.80
C GLY A 143 1.44 -1.87 11.12
N TYR A 144 0.27 -1.60 10.55
CA TYR A 144 -0.50 -0.37 10.80
C TYR A 144 -1.42 -0.43 12.02
N PHE A 145 -1.67 -1.62 12.56
CA PHE A 145 -2.58 -1.78 13.70
C PHE A 145 -1.91 -1.32 14.99
N ILE A 146 -2.55 -0.38 15.67
CA ILE A 146 -2.09 0.10 16.97
C ILE A 146 -2.13 -1.06 17.96
N VAL A 147 -1.02 -1.24 18.70
CA VAL A 147 -0.91 -2.26 19.74
C VAL A 147 -0.50 -1.66 21.07
N GLY A 148 -0.96 -2.27 22.17
CA GLY A 148 -0.68 -1.79 23.51
C GLY A 148 0.76 -2.06 23.93
N LYS A 149 1.42 -1.06 24.52
CA LYS A 149 2.75 -1.18 25.14
C LYS A 149 2.65 -1.47 26.65
N GLY A 150 1.48 -1.23 27.24
CA GLY A 150 1.17 -1.31 28.68
C GLY A 150 1.01 0.10 29.27
N ASN A 151 0.40 0.21 30.46
CA ASN A 151 0.17 1.51 31.14
C ASN A 151 -0.58 2.55 30.27
N ASP A 152 -1.64 2.11 29.57
CA ASP A 152 -2.42 2.96 28.65
C ASP A 152 -1.61 3.62 27.51
N ASP A 153 -0.43 3.08 27.22
CA ASP A 153 0.45 3.50 26.12
C ASP A 153 0.31 2.57 24.91
N TYR A 154 0.53 3.12 23.73
CA TYR A 154 0.31 2.48 22.44
C TYR A 154 1.46 2.75 21.47
N LEU A 155 1.62 1.87 20.48
CA LEU A 155 2.58 2.07 19.39
C LEU A 155 2.02 1.56 18.07
N HIS A 156 2.58 2.08 16.97
CA HIS A 156 2.41 1.56 15.63
C HIS A 156 3.61 0.66 15.26
N PRO A 157 3.40 -0.66 15.06
CA PRO A 157 4.50 -1.59 14.84
C PRO A 157 5.39 -1.25 13.63
N LYS A 158 4.80 -0.77 12.54
CA LYS A 158 5.54 -0.36 11.34
C LYS A 158 6.41 0.87 11.59
N GLU A 159 5.88 1.88 12.27
CA GLU A 159 6.64 3.10 12.62
C GLU A 159 7.82 2.77 13.55
N GLU A 160 7.59 1.92 14.54
CA GLU A 160 8.65 1.44 15.44
C GLU A 160 9.70 0.59 14.69
N LEU A 161 9.28 -0.26 13.75
CA LEU A 161 10.23 -1.02 12.91
C LEU A 161 11.14 -0.05 12.14
N ILE A 162 10.56 0.93 11.45
CA ILE A 162 11.31 1.93 10.66
C ILE A 162 12.32 2.64 11.55
N LYS A 163 11.86 3.21 12.67
CA LYS A 163 12.73 3.90 13.62
C LYS A 163 13.86 3.01 14.13
N ASN A 164 13.55 1.77 14.49
CA ASN A 164 14.56 0.83 15.01
C ASN A 164 15.60 0.45 13.96
N LEU A 165 15.21 0.34 12.69
CA LEU A 165 16.14 0.06 11.58
C LEU A 165 16.99 1.29 11.21
N GLU A 166 16.43 2.50 11.30
CA GLU A 166 17.19 3.75 11.15
C GLU A 166 18.22 3.91 12.27
N GLU A 167 17.83 3.63 13.53
CA GLU A 167 18.76 3.61 14.67
C GLU A 167 19.87 2.56 14.50
N PHE A 168 19.51 1.37 14.02
CA PHE A 168 20.45 0.26 13.78
C PHE A 168 21.45 0.58 12.66
N SER A 169 20.97 1.12 11.54
CA SER A 169 21.77 1.36 10.34
C SER A 169 22.45 2.72 10.30
N LYS A 170 21.97 3.69 11.09
CA LYS A 170 22.38 5.10 11.10
C LYS A 170 22.26 5.80 9.74
N GLN A 171 21.31 5.38 8.92
CA GLN A 171 21.02 5.94 7.60
C GLN A 171 19.53 5.79 7.25
N SER A 172 19.08 6.46 6.18
CA SER A 172 17.76 6.18 5.59
C SER A 172 17.69 4.72 5.14
N ILE A 173 16.60 4.05 5.50
CA ILE A 173 16.45 2.62 5.30
C ILE A 173 15.80 2.23 3.98
N PHE A 174 15.12 3.16 3.31
CA PHE A 174 14.39 2.85 2.09
C PHE A 174 15.24 3.09 0.84
N GLU A 175 15.09 2.19 -0.13
CA GLU A 175 15.57 2.39 -1.49
C GLU A 175 14.67 1.57 -2.43
N THR A 176 14.04 2.24 -3.38
CA THR A 176 13.25 1.60 -4.43
C THR A 176 13.36 2.39 -5.73
N LYS A 177 12.89 1.80 -6.83
CA LYS A 177 12.66 2.57 -8.05
C LYS A 177 11.37 3.37 -7.91
N ALA A 178 11.21 4.44 -8.70
CA ALA A 178 9.97 5.21 -8.71
C ALA A 178 9.68 5.80 -10.10
N PHE A 179 8.41 6.14 -10.32
CA PHE A 179 7.97 6.94 -11.46
C PHE A 179 7.79 8.38 -11.00
N VAL A 180 8.33 9.34 -11.76
CA VAL A 180 7.88 10.73 -11.69
C VAL A 180 6.80 10.90 -12.74
N VAL A 181 5.61 11.29 -12.31
CA VAL A 181 4.43 11.37 -13.17
C VAL A 181 3.79 12.74 -13.08
N LYS A 182 3.20 13.18 -14.19
CA LYS A 182 2.28 14.31 -14.21
C LYS A 182 0.87 13.79 -14.44
N ILE A 183 -0.04 14.19 -13.57
CA ILE A 183 -1.45 13.83 -13.61
C ILE A 183 -2.23 15.10 -13.92
N LYS A 184 -2.93 15.12 -15.04
CA LYS A 184 -3.77 16.24 -15.44
C LYS A 184 -5.22 15.79 -15.43
N LEU A 185 -6.08 16.53 -14.72
CA LEU A 185 -7.53 16.40 -14.84
C LEU A 185 -7.96 17.11 -16.14
N ASP A 186 -8.69 16.41 -16.99
CA ASP A 186 -9.14 16.90 -18.28
C ASP A 186 -10.35 17.81 -18.10
N LEU A 187 -10.08 19.10 -17.95
CA LEU A 187 -11.07 20.17 -17.91
C LEU A 187 -10.81 21.13 -19.07
N ASP A 188 -11.87 21.55 -19.74
CA ASP A 188 -11.78 22.43 -20.91
C ASP A 188 -11.23 23.81 -20.54
N ASN A 189 -11.76 24.39 -19.45
CA ASN A 189 -11.53 25.79 -19.07
C ASN A 189 -10.56 25.97 -17.90
N HIS A 190 -10.14 24.88 -17.25
CA HIS A 190 -9.36 24.94 -16.01
C HIS A 190 -8.10 24.09 -16.10
N ASN A 191 -7.03 24.59 -15.50
CA ASN A 191 -5.77 23.86 -15.43
C ASN A 191 -5.60 23.25 -14.04
N VAL A 192 -6.00 21.99 -13.88
CA VAL A 192 -5.87 21.26 -12.62
C VAL A 192 -4.93 20.06 -12.82
N TRP A 193 -3.79 20.06 -12.15
CA TRP A 193 -2.79 19.00 -12.29
C TRP A 193 -1.95 18.78 -11.03
N ARG A 194 -1.34 17.60 -10.93
CA ARG A 194 -0.43 17.18 -9.85
C ARG A 194 0.81 16.52 -10.43
N LYS A 195 1.98 16.76 -9.85
CA LYS A 195 3.22 16.06 -10.21
C LYS A 195 3.69 15.24 -9.01
N LEU A 196 3.80 13.92 -9.19
CA LEU A 196 4.08 12.99 -8.09
C LEU A 196 5.35 12.17 -8.36
N VAL A 197 6.02 11.74 -7.29
CA VAL A 197 6.90 10.57 -7.30
C VAL A 197 6.12 9.40 -6.70
N ILE A 198 6.03 8.29 -7.42
CA ILE A 198 5.27 7.10 -7.02
C ILE A 198 6.19 5.88 -7.01
N PRO A 199 6.25 5.09 -5.92
CA PRO A 199 7.02 3.84 -5.89
C PRO A 199 6.73 2.93 -7.08
N TYR A 200 7.75 2.31 -7.65
CA TYR A 200 7.66 1.57 -8.92
C TYR A 200 6.67 0.40 -8.87
N ASN A 201 6.57 -0.27 -7.73
CA ASN A 201 5.71 -1.43 -7.50
C ASN A 201 4.33 -1.06 -6.93
N THR A 202 3.92 0.21 -6.97
CA THR A 202 2.57 0.64 -6.56
C THR A 202 1.51 -0.10 -7.36
N THR A 203 0.49 -0.64 -6.69
CA THR A 203 -0.67 -1.28 -7.33
C THR A 203 -1.62 -0.24 -7.90
N PHE A 204 -2.46 -0.62 -8.87
CA PHE A 204 -3.46 0.30 -9.42
C PHE A 204 -4.52 0.70 -8.40
N SER A 205 -4.96 -0.22 -7.54
CA SER A 205 -5.86 0.13 -6.42
C SER A 205 -5.22 1.16 -5.48
N LYS A 206 -3.91 1.05 -5.26
CA LYS A 206 -3.16 2.03 -4.47
C LYS A 206 -3.00 3.36 -5.21
N LEU A 207 -2.80 3.32 -6.53
CA LEU A 207 -2.79 4.51 -7.37
C LEU A 207 -4.14 5.24 -7.30
N HIS A 208 -5.25 4.52 -7.29
CA HIS A 208 -6.57 5.09 -7.09
C HIS A 208 -6.66 5.83 -5.74
N GLU A 209 -6.26 5.21 -4.61
CA GLU A 209 -6.21 5.91 -3.32
C GLU A 209 -5.33 7.18 -3.35
N ILE A 210 -4.19 7.13 -4.06
CA ILE A 210 -3.31 8.29 -4.26
C ILE A 210 -4.05 9.39 -5.01
N LEU A 211 -4.77 9.04 -6.08
CA LEU A 211 -5.54 9.99 -6.89
C LEU A 211 -6.66 10.65 -6.08
N GLN A 212 -7.39 9.86 -5.28
CA GLN A 212 -8.40 10.39 -4.34
C GLN A 212 -7.79 11.44 -3.39
N ILE A 213 -6.62 11.15 -2.80
CA ILE A 213 -5.95 12.08 -1.88
C ILE A 213 -5.48 13.37 -2.58
N VAL A 214 -4.83 13.25 -3.75
CA VAL A 214 -4.19 14.42 -4.39
C VAL A 214 -5.21 15.33 -5.09
N PHE A 215 -6.43 14.86 -5.33
CA PHE A 215 -7.56 15.64 -5.84
C PHE A 215 -8.66 15.86 -4.77
N ASP A 216 -8.39 15.57 -3.49
CA ASP A 216 -9.30 15.79 -2.34
C ASP A 216 -10.70 15.15 -2.48
N TRP A 217 -10.79 14.04 -3.21
CA TRP A 217 -12.02 13.25 -3.38
C TRP A 217 -12.23 12.20 -2.30
N GLN A 218 -13.46 11.69 -2.23
CA GLN A 218 -13.98 10.92 -1.09
C GLN A 218 -14.21 9.44 -1.40
N ASP A 219 -13.86 9.00 -2.61
CA ASP A 219 -13.99 7.60 -3.05
C ASP A 219 -15.44 7.07 -2.97
N TYR A 220 -16.41 7.90 -3.39
CA TYR A 220 -17.83 7.52 -3.43
C TYR A 220 -18.22 6.72 -4.67
N HIS A 221 -17.48 6.90 -5.77
CA HIS A 221 -17.87 6.42 -7.08
C HIS A 221 -16.94 5.37 -7.67
N LEU A 222 -17.47 4.68 -8.68
CA LEU A 222 -16.71 3.69 -9.46
C LEU A 222 -15.58 4.37 -10.25
N HIS A 223 -14.56 3.57 -10.55
CA HIS A 223 -13.43 4.01 -11.36
C HIS A 223 -12.93 2.92 -12.29
N GLU A 224 -12.17 3.34 -13.30
CA GLU A 224 -11.39 2.44 -14.15
C GLU A 224 -10.07 3.06 -14.58
N PHE A 225 -9.12 2.19 -14.93
CA PHE A 225 -7.86 2.57 -15.57
C PHE A 225 -7.78 1.98 -16.98
N TRP A 226 -7.36 2.80 -17.94
CA TRP A 226 -6.85 2.34 -19.22
C TRP A 226 -5.35 2.58 -19.26
N VAL A 227 -4.59 1.51 -19.49
CA VAL A 227 -3.12 1.55 -19.53
C VAL A 227 -2.67 1.45 -20.97
N PHE A 228 -1.82 2.36 -21.41
CA PHE A 228 -1.39 2.45 -22.81
C PHE A 228 0.11 2.29 -22.97
N GLY A 229 0.52 1.57 -24.00
CA GLY A 229 1.93 1.38 -24.39
C GLY A 229 2.38 2.37 -25.46
N GLU A 230 3.66 2.26 -25.86
CA GLU A 230 4.23 3.12 -26.91
C GLU A 230 3.60 2.91 -28.29
N ASP A 231 3.10 1.70 -28.57
CA ASP A 231 2.48 1.38 -29.85
C ASP A 231 1.26 2.27 -30.11
N LYS A 232 1.18 2.80 -31.33
CA LYS A 232 0.04 3.60 -31.79
C LYS A 232 -0.92 2.74 -32.62
N ASP A 233 -2.22 2.91 -32.40
CA ASP A 233 -3.27 2.34 -33.26
C ASP A 233 -4.05 3.46 -33.94
N LYS A 234 -3.75 3.71 -35.22
CA LYS A 234 -4.39 4.76 -36.02
C LYS A 234 -5.88 4.52 -36.26
N ASN A 235 -6.36 3.28 -36.12
CA ASN A 235 -7.76 2.95 -36.29
C ASN A 235 -8.60 3.28 -35.05
N MET A 236 -7.97 3.56 -33.90
CA MET A 236 -8.67 3.87 -32.66
C MET A 236 -9.41 5.22 -32.69
N ASN A 237 -9.00 6.15 -33.55
CA ASN A 237 -9.68 7.44 -33.79
C ASN A 237 -11.08 7.30 -34.42
N THR A 238 -11.51 6.10 -34.79
CA THR A 238 -12.78 5.85 -35.49
C THR A 238 -13.93 5.42 -34.56
N LYS A 239 -13.69 5.32 -33.24
CA LYS A 239 -14.70 4.95 -32.24
C LYS A 239 -14.72 5.96 -31.08
N PRO A 240 -15.32 7.15 -31.27
CA PRO A 240 -15.34 8.20 -30.24
C PRO A 240 -16.05 7.80 -28.94
N ASN A 241 -16.96 6.82 -29.00
CA ASN A 241 -17.70 6.32 -27.83
C ASN A 241 -16.99 5.18 -27.09
N ASN A 242 -15.72 4.90 -27.40
CA ASN A 242 -14.94 3.91 -26.65
C ASN A 242 -14.25 4.62 -25.46
N SER A 243 -14.44 4.13 -24.23
CA SER A 243 -13.78 4.71 -23.05
C SER A 243 -12.24 4.60 -23.14
N ALA A 244 -11.71 3.65 -23.92
CA ALA A 244 -10.30 3.54 -24.27
C ALA A 244 -9.76 4.71 -25.13
N HIS A 245 -10.63 5.56 -25.69
CA HIS A 245 -10.22 6.64 -26.58
C HIS A 245 -9.29 7.61 -25.87
N THR A 246 -8.14 7.88 -26.52
CA THR A 246 -7.16 8.89 -26.13
C THR A 246 -6.93 9.84 -27.30
N LEU A 247 -6.62 11.11 -27.00
CA LEU A 247 -6.32 12.12 -28.03
C LEU A 247 -5.10 11.77 -28.90
N GLU A 248 -4.27 10.84 -28.47
CA GLU A 248 -2.98 10.51 -29.09
C GLU A 248 -2.93 9.12 -29.74
N SER A 249 -4.06 8.41 -29.83
CA SER A 249 -4.16 7.09 -30.49
C SER A 249 -3.20 6.02 -29.95
N TYR A 250 -2.82 6.06 -28.67
CA TYR A 250 -2.04 4.97 -28.09
C TYR A 250 -2.88 3.70 -28.01
N LYS A 251 -2.22 2.55 -28.21
CA LYS A 251 -2.86 1.24 -28.13
C LYS A 251 -3.02 0.84 -26.65
N PRO A 252 -4.22 0.43 -26.20
CA PRO A 252 -4.44 -0.06 -24.85
C PRO A 252 -3.73 -1.41 -24.66
N ILE A 253 -3.08 -1.55 -23.50
CA ILE A 253 -2.49 -2.79 -23.01
C ILE A 253 -3.51 -3.55 -22.16
N VAL A 254 -4.20 -2.83 -21.26
CA VAL A 254 -5.17 -3.39 -20.31
C VAL A 254 -6.17 -2.31 -19.89
N ASN A 255 -7.38 -2.74 -19.59
CA ASN A 255 -8.39 -1.96 -18.87
C ASN A 255 -8.62 -2.62 -17.51
N LEU A 256 -8.36 -1.88 -16.44
CA LEU A 256 -8.54 -2.36 -15.07
C LEU A 256 -9.81 -1.74 -14.49
N VAL A 257 -10.77 -2.58 -14.14
CA VAL A 257 -12.10 -2.17 -13.64
C VAL A 257 -12.27 -2.54 -12.17
N TYR A 258 -13.09 -1.77 -11.47
CA TYR A 258 -13.26 -1.91 -10.02
C TYR A 258 -14.04 -3.17 -9.59
N ASN A 259 -15.09 -3.56 -10.33
CA ASN A 259 -15.98 -4.66 -9.93
C ASN A 259 -16.19 -5.70 -11.04
N GLU A 260 -16.67 -6.89 -10.66
CA GLU A 260 -16.91 -8.00 -11.59
C GLU A 260 -18.00 -7.67 -12.63
N GLU A 261 -19.02 -6.90 -12.26
CA GLU A 261 -20.09 -6.49 -13.18
C GLU A 261 -19.55 -5.67 -14.37
N SER A 262 -18.48 -4.88 -14.14
CA SER A 262 -17.83 -4.11 -15.21
C SER A 262 -17.12 -5.00 -16.24
N LEU A 263 -16.81 -6.26 -15.91
CA LEU A 263 -16.20 -7.21 -16.86
C LEU A 263 -17.14 -7.55 -18.01
N ASP A 264 -18.45 -7.55 -17.77
CA ASP A 264 -19.48 -7.91 -18.77
C ASP A 264 -19.59 -6.88 -19.90
N TYR A 265 -19.11 -5.66 -19.67
CA TYR A 265 -19.17 -4.54 -20.62
C TYR A 265 -17.83 -4.27 -21.31
N GLY A 266 -16.75 -4.93 -20.85
CA GLY A 266 -15.38 -4.70 -21.31
C GLY A 266 -15.00 -5.48 -22.56
N ASP A 267 -13.80 -5.22 -23.07
CA ASP A 267 -13.19 -6.07 -24.10
C ASP A 267 -12.65 -7.33 -23.41
N GLU A 268 -13.15 -8.51 -23.78
CA GLU A 268 -12.79 -9.80 -23.18
C GLU A 268 -11.27 -10.07 -23.13
N ASN A 269 -10.48 -9.45 -24.01
CA ASN A 269 -9.03 -9.64 -24.07
C ASN A 269 -8.24 -8.59 -23.26
N LEU A 270 -8.84 -7.45 -22.94
CA LEU A 270 -8.16 -6.32 -22.30
C LEU A 270 -8.68 -6.03 -20.89
N THR A 271 -9.95 -6.26 -20.63
CA THR A 271 -10.61 -5.87 -19.38
C THR A 271 -10.34 -6.91 -18.29
N LYS A 272 -9.86 -6.45 -17.14
CA LYS A 272 -9.53 -7.27 -15.97
C LYS A 272 -9.94 -6.55 -14.70
N LEU A 273 -10.25 -7.32 -13.67
CA LEU A 273 -10.53 -6.77 -12.34
C LEU A 273 -9.24 -6.20 -11.74
N ASP A 274 -9.31 -5.00 -11.14
CA ASP A 274 -8.17 -4.35 -10.49
C ASP A 274 -7.78 -5.06 -9.18
N ILE A 275 -7.08 -6.19 -9.30
CA ILE A 275 -6.61 -6.98 -8.16
C ILE A 275 -5.12 -7.26 -8.31
N GLY A 276 -4.32 -6.53 -7.52
CA GLY A 276 -2.90 -6.82 -7.32
C GLY A 276 -1.98 -6.47 -8.48
N TYR A 277 -2.52 -5.92 -9.58
CA TYR A 277 -1.72 -5.44 -10.71
C TYR A 277 -0.89 -4.22 -10.31
N LYS A 278 0.38 -4.20 -10.71
CA LYS A 278 1.33 -3.14 -10.37
C LYS A 278 1.69 -2.30 -11.58
N LEU A 279 1.99 -1.02 -11.36
CA LEU A 279 2.51 -0.13 -12.41
C LEU A 279 3.75 -0.70 -13.10
N SER A 280 4.62 -1.36 -12.33
CA SER A 280 5.83 -2.04 -12.80
C SER A 280 5.61 -3.20 -13.79
N GLU A 281 4.40 -3.78 -13.81
CA GLU A 281 4.09 -4.95 -14.66
C GLU A 281 3.80 -4.56 -16.11
N TYR A 282 3.59 -3.28 -16.38
CA TYR A 282 3.27 -2.76 -17.69
C TYR A 282 4.35 -1.79 -18.17
N ASN A 283 4.70 -1.87 -19.44
CA ASN A 283 5.52 -0.86 -20.12
C ASN A 283 4.63 0.29 -20.59
N TRP A 284 4.00 0.96 -19.64
CA TRP A 284 3.06 2.03 -19.93
C TRP A 284 3.79 3.35 -20.21
N VAL A 285 3.16 4.19 -21.03
CA VAL A 285 3.58 5.59 -21.29
C VAL A 285 2.51 6.60 -20.92
N LYS A 286 1.25 6.16 -20.96
CA LYS A 286 0.10 6.95 -20.57
C LYS A 286 -0.89 6.06 -19.85
N ILE A 287 -1.52 6.59 -18.81
CA ILE A 287 -2.68 5.98 -18.17
C ILE A 287 -3.82 6.98 -18.22
N LYS A 288 -5.01 6.52 -18.58
CA LYS A 288 -6.25 7.27 -18.44
C LYS A 288 -6.98 6.70 -17.22
N TYR A 289 -7.26 7.54 -16.24
CA TYR A 289 -8.03 7.18 -15.06
C TYR A 289 -9.38 7.90 -15.14
N ILE A 290 -10.46 7.15 -15.08
CA ILE A 290 -11.82 7.68 -15.11
C ILE A 290 -12.43 7.44 -13.73
N TYR A 291 -12.89 8.50 -13.10
CA TYR A 291 -13.55 8.48 -11.79
C TYR A 291 -14.94 9.08 -11.92
N ASP A 292 -15.90 8.47 -11.22
CA ASP A 292 -17.31 8.82 -11.29
C ASP A 292 -17.87 8.67 -12.70
N PHE A 293 -18.56 7.56 -12.98
CA PHE A 293 -19.13 7.33 -14.31
C PHE A 293 -20.36 8.20 -14.60
N GLY A 294 -20.88 8.93 -13.61
CA GLY A 294 -21.89 9.98 -13.79
C GLY A 294 -21.24 11.29 -14.24
N ASP A 295 -20.37 11.86 -13.41
CA ASP A 295 -19.70 13.15 -13.68
C ASP A 295 -18.55 13.05 -14.69
N ASN A 296 -18.02 11.83 -14.89
CA ASN A 296 -17.01 11.42 -15.86
C ASN A 296 -15.70 12.22 -15.75
N TRP A 297 -15.09 12.21 -14.57
CA TRP A 297 -13.80 12.86 -14.34
C TRP A 297 -12.65 12.07 -14.97
N VAL A 298 -12.08 12.60 -16.05
CA VAL A 298 -10.99 11.96 -16.79
C VAL A 298 -9.64 12.56 -16.39
N HIS A 299 -8.69 11.70 -16.02
CA HIS A 299 -7.31 12.08 -15.75
C HIS A 299 -6.38 11.41 -16.73
N PHE A 300 -5.40 12.16 -17.20
CA PHE A 300 -4.27 11.63 -17.94
C PHE A 300 -3.03 11.65 -17.06
N ILE A 301 -2.40 10.49 -16.95
CA ILE A 301 -1.17 10.27 -16.19
C ILE A 301 -0.07 9.97 -17.18
N ASP A 302 0.90 10.87 -17.28
CA ASP A 302 2.05 10.76 -18.17
C ASP A 302 3.32 10.54 -17.35
N ILE A 303 4.20 9.62 -17.80
CA ILE A 303 5.53 9.45 -17.19
C ILE A 303 6.43 10.61 -17.63
N GLU A 304 7.03 11.32 -16.69
CA GLU A 304 8.08 12.29 -16.96
C GLU A 304 9.48 11.68 -16.80
N GLU A 305 9.67 10.84 -15.78
CA GLU A 305 10.98 10.23 -15.47
C GLU A 305 10.81 8.88 -14.74
N LYS A 306 11.80 7.99 -14.90
CA LYS A 306 11.96 6.80 -14.06
C LYS A 306 13.18 6.97 -13.16
N LEU A 307 12.98 6.97 -11.85
CA LEU A 307 14.05 7.05 -10.86
C LEU A 307 14.56 5.65 -10.53
N GLU A 308 15.87 5.45 -10.65
CA GLU A 308 16.53 4.21 -10.21
C GLU A 308 16.66 4.12 -8.69
N LYS A 309 16.62 5.28 -8.00
CA LYS A 309 16.72 5.36 -6.54
C LYS A 309 15.76 6.40 -5.98
N TYR A 310 14.91 5.96 -5.08
CA TYR A 310 13.97 6.75 -4.30
C TYR A 310 14.02 6.28 -2.85
N ASP A 311 14.12 7.22 -1.92
CA ASP A 311 14.48 6.99 -0.52
C ASP A 311 13.26 6.91 0.42
N LYS A 312 12.07 6.65 -0.13
CA LYS A 312 10.82 6.46 0.60
C LYS A 312 10.06 5.26 0.04
N ASN A 313 9.19 4.69 0.85
CA ASN A 313 8.28 3.61 0.46
C ASN A 313 6.85 4.11 0.19
N TYR A 314 6.64 5.42 0.13
CA TYR A 314 5.35 6.08 -0.09
C TYR A 314 5.47 7.20 -1.14
N PRO A 315 4.38 7.58 -1.83
CA PRO A 315 4.40 8.62 -2.84
C PRO A 315 4.56 10.03 -2.25
N ILE A 316 5.07 10.96 -3.04
CA ILE A 316 5.08 12.39 -2.69
C ILE A 316 4.56 13.25 -3.83
N CYS A 317 3.83 14.29 -3.49
CA CYS A 317 3.53 15.38 -4.39
C CYS A 317 4.72 16.34 -4.43
N LEU A 318 5.25 16.59 -5.64
CA LEU A 318 6.35 17.51 -5.92
C LEU A 318 5.84 18.91 -6.27
N ASP A 319 4.69 18.98 -6.95
CA ASP A 319 4.12 20.23 -7.45
C ASP A 319 2.65 20.02 -7.87
N GLY A 320 1.92 21.11 -8.09
CA GLY A 320 0.55 21.06 -8.57
C GLY A 320 -0.08 22.45 -8.74
N GLU A 321 -1.21 22.47 -9.43
CA GLU A 321 -1.97 23.69 -9.73
C GLU A 321 -3.45 23.40 -9.75
N GLY A 322 -4.25 24.39 -9.37
CA GLY A 322 -5.71 24.34 -9.45
C GLY A 322 -6.36 23.54 -8.32
N SER A 323 -7.45 24.08 -7.81
CA SER A 323 -8.36 23.37 -6.91
C SER A 323 -9.05 22.25 -7.68
N ALA A 324 -9.19 21.07 -7.08
CA ALA A 324 -9.99 20.01 -7.68
C ALA A 324 -11.49 20.34 -7.58
N PRO A 325 -12.33 19.85 -8.51
CA PRO A 325 -13.77 19.95 -8.38
C PRO A 325 -14.26 19.27 -7.08
N PRO A 326 -15.26 19.85 -6.37
CA PRO A 326 -15.93 19.13 -5.29
C PRO A 326 -16.55 17.82 -5.81
N GLU A 327 -16.65 16.82 -4.94
CA GLU A 327 -17.47 15.62 -5.24
C GLU A 327 -18.90 16.01 -5.64
N ASP A 328 -19.52 15.21 -6.52
CA ASP A 328 -20.92 15.36 -6.95
C ASP A 328 -21.29 16.75 -7.51
N VAL A 329 -20.33 17.51 -8.03
CA VAL A 329 -20.60 18.86 -8.55
C VAL A 329 -21.32 18.88 -9.90
N GLY A 330 -21.44 17.73 -10.59
CA GLY A 330 -22.16 17.61 -11.85
C GLY A 330 -21.25 17.73 -13.07
N GLY A 331 -20.05 17.14 -12.99
CA GLY A 331 -19.05 17.12 -14.05
C GLY A 331 -18.50 18.52 -14.37
N SER A 332 -17.79 18.62 -15.51
CA SER A 332 -17.09 19.87 -15.88
C SER A 332 -18.02 21.10 -15.95
N TYR A 333 -19.25 20.93 -16.44
CA TYR A 333 -20.22 22.02 -16.51
C TYR A 333 -20.67 22.48 -15.12
N GLY A 334 -20.96 21.53 -14.23
CA GLY A 334 -21.34 21.84 -12.85
C GLY A 334 -20.21 22.52 -12.09
N TYR A 335 -18.96 22.14 -12.36
CA TYR A 335 -17.79 22.82 -11.80
C TYR A 335 -17.64 24.27 -12.30
N ASP A 336 -17.89 24.52 -13.59
CA ASP A 336 -17.92 25.89 -14.13
C ASP A 336 -18.98 26.73 -13.42
N GLU A 337 -20.21 26.23 -13.29
CA GLU A 337 -21.30 26.92 -12.57
C GLU A 337 -20.95 27.16 -11.10
N PHE A 338 -20.35 26.17 -10.43
CA PHE A 338 -19.88 26.29 -9.05
C PHE A 338 -18.85 27.41 -8.90
N LEU A 339 -17.87 27.49 -9.80
CA LEU A 339 -16.85 28.54 -9.77
C LEU A 339 -17.43 29.92 -10.10
N GLU A 340 -18.37 30.03 -11.04
CA GLU A 340 -19.07 31.28 -11.33
C GLU A 340 -19.80 31.81 -10.09
N ILE A 341 -20.53 30.95 -9.38
CA ILE A 341 -21.27 31.32 -8.16
C ILE A 341 -20.31 31.71 -7.04
N THR A 342 -19.24 30.94 -6.82
CA THR A 342 -18.34 31.13 -5.67
C THR A 342 -17.37 32.30 -5.85
N ASN A 343 -17.06 32.68 -7.09
CA ASN A 343 -16.21 33.84 -7.38
C ASN A 343 -16.97 35.18 -7.41
N ASP A 344 -18.30 35.18 -7.49
CA ASP A 344 -19.11 36.40 -7.40
C ASP A 344 -19.48 36.72 -5.94
N ASN A 345 -18.75 37.64 -5.33
CA ASN A 345 -18.99 38.13 -3.96
C ASN A 345 -20.36 38.80 -3.75
N ASN A 346 -21.10 39.11 -4.82
CA ASN A 346 -22.45 39.67 -4.73
C ASN A 346 -23.55 38.61 -4.91
N ASN A 347 -23.19 37.37 -5.22
CA ASN A 347 -24.15 36.30 -5.41
C ASN A 347 -24.70 35.84 -4.06
N PRO A 348 -26.03 35.88 -3.81
CA PRO A 348 -26.61 35.50 -2.53
C PRO A 348 -26.42 34.02 -2.18
N LYS A 349 -26.03 33.17 -3.15
CA LYS A 349 -25.73 31.75 -2.94
C LYS A 349 -24.26 31.47 -2.66
N GLN A 350 -23.37 32.46 -2.79
CA GLN A 350 -21.91 32.27 -2.74
C GLN A 350 -21.46 31.55 -1.48
N GLU A 351 -21.84 32.05 -0.30
CA GLU A 351 -21.41 31.51 1.00
C GLU A 351 -21.87 30.06 1.17
N GLY A 352 -23.16 29.77 0.94
CA GLY A 352 -23.72 28.43 1.04
C GLY A 352 -23.11 27.45 0.03
N MET A 353 -22.82 27.91 -1.19
CA MET A 353 -22.17 27.08 -2.21
C MET A 353 -20.73 26.75 -1.82
N LEU A 354 -19.99 27.71 -1.26
CA LEU A 354 -18.62 27.50 -0.80
C LEU A 354 -18.57 26.55 0.41
N GLU A 355 -19.51 26.67 1.35
CA GLU A 355 -19.64 25.72 2.47
C GLU A 355 -19.97 24.30 2.00
N TRP A 356 -20.91 24.17 1.06
CA TRP A 356 -21.25 22.90 0.44
C TRP A 356 -20.02 22.28 -0.26
N GLY A 357 -19.32 23.05 -1.09
CA GLY A 357 -18.11 22.58 -1.79
C GLY A 357 -17.03 22.12 -0.81
N LYS A 358 -16.76 22.89 0.26
CA LYS A 358 -15.78 22.50 1.29
C LYS A 358 -16.15 21.20 2.00
N SER A 359 -17.44 20.96 2.22
CA SER A 359 -17.91 19.69 2.81
C SER A 359 -17.69 18.48 1.90
N LEU A 360 -17.47 18.72 0.60
CA LEU A 360 -17.23 17.74 -0.45
C LEU A 360 -15.79 17.82 -1.02
N GLY A 361 -14.85 18.30 -0.20
CA GLY A 361 -13.42 18.26 -0.53
C GLY A 361 -12.88 19.48 -1.27
N TYR A 362 -13.71 20.47 -1.64
CA TYR A 362 -13.21 21.67 -2.31
C TYR A 362 -12.31 22.51 -1.41
N GLY A 363 -11.09 22.77 -1.90
CA GLY A 363 -10.11 23.60 -1.21
C GLY A 363 -9.01 24.05 -2.16
N GLU A 364 -8.22 25.03 -1.73
CA GLU A 364 -7.01 25.41 -2.44
C GLU A 364 -5.98 24.27 -2.41
N PHE A 365 -5.27 24.08 -3.52
CA PHE A 365 -4.18 23.12 -3.58
C PHE A 365 -3.15 23.39 -2.48
N ASN A 366 -2.95 22.42 -1.59
CA ASN A 366 -1.99 22.49 -0.52
C ASN A 366 -1.07 21.26 -0.53
N ILE A 367 0.15 21.45 -1.03
CA ILE A 367 1.15 20.39 -1.16
C ILE A 367 1.58 19.79 0.19
N GLU A 368 1.56 20.58 1.28
CA GLU A 368 1.95 20.11 2.61
C GLU A 368 0.89 19.19 3.19
N ASP A 369 -0.40 19.57 3.07
CA ASP A 369 -1.51 18.73 3.50
C ASP A 369 -1.59 17.43 2.70
N ILE A 370 -1.47 17.52 1.36
CA ILE A 370 -1.41 16.36 0.47
C ILE A 370 -0.28 15.42 0.89
N ASN A 371 0.95 15.93 1.08
CA ASN A 371 2.08 15.08 1.47
C ASN A 371 1.94 14.49 2.88
N SER A 372 1.25 15.18 3.80
CA SER A 372 0.91 14.66 5.12
C SER A 372 -0.06 13.46 5.03
N LYS A 373 -1.08 13.56 4.15
CA LYS A 373 -2.02 12.47 3.86
C LYS A 373 -1.33 11.30 3.14
N LEU A 374 -0.55 11.56 2.09
CA LEU A 374 0.18 10.55 1.32
C LEU A 374 1.16 9.73 2.19
N LYS A 375 1.80 10.35 3.19
CA LYS A 375 2.68 9.63 4.12
C LYS A 375 1.97 8.55 4.95
N ARG A 376 0.65 8.69 5.13
CA ARG A 376 -0.18 7.78 5.95
C ARG A 376 -0.94 6.75 5.13
N ILE A 377 -0.76 6.75 3.81
CA ILE A 377 -1.43 5.83 2.90
C ILE A 377 -0.98 4.39 3.23
N ARG A 378 -1.94 3.48 3.45
CA ARG A 378 -1.67 2.14 4.04
C ARG A 378 -1.17 1.09 3.06
#